data_AF-A0A552E1K6-F1
#
_entry.id   AF-A0A552E1K6-F1
#
_cell.length_a   1.000
_cell.length_b   1.000
_cell.length_c   1.000
_cell.angle_alpha   90.00
_cell.angle_beta   90.00
_cell.angle_gamma   90.00
#
_symmetry.space_group_name_H-M   'P 1'
#
loop_
_entity.id
_entity.type
_entity.pdbx_description
1 polymer ?
#
loop_
_entity_poly.entity_id
_entity_poly.type
_entity_poly.pdbx_seq_one_letter_code
_entity_poly.pdbx_strand_id
1 'polypeptide(L)' 'MLKYLLDTHILLWWLDNNKTLSKSARQIISNSENAIFVR' A
#
# COMPACT_ATOMS: atom_id res chain seq x y z
N MET A 1 6.85 13.51 -4.31
CA MET A 1 6.64 12.27 -5.07
C MET A 1 7.64 11.20 -4.64
N LEU A 2 7.18 10.21 -3.86
CA LEU A 2 7.96 9.04 -3.46
C LEU A 2 7.49 7.79 -4.22
N LYS A 3 8.35 6.77 -4.32
CA LYS A 3 8.06 5.53 -5.04
C LYS A 3 8.13 4.35 -4.07
N TYR A 4 7.10 3.50 -4.08
CA TYR A 4 7.02 2.31 -3.23
C TYR A 4 6.79 1.08 -4.10
N LEU A 5 7.44 -0.01 -3.76
CA LEU A 5 7.16 -1.33 -4.32
C LEU A 5 6.42 -2.15 -3.27
N LEU A 6 5.21 -2.56 -3.57
CA LEU A 6 4.42 -3.45 -2.74
C LEU A 6 4.66 -4.89 -3.19
N ASP A 7 4.89 -5.77 -2.22
CA ASP A 7 4.66 -7.19 -2.44
C ASP A 7 3.17 -7.45 -2.71
N THR A 8 2.87 -8.44 -3.55
CA THR A 8 1.49 -8.85 -3.85
C THR A 8 0.64 -9.08 -2.58
N HIS A 9 1.21 -9.61 -1.49
CA HIS A 9 0.46 -9.84 -0.24
C HIS A 9 -0.03 -8.53 0.40
N ILE A 10 0.73 -7.42 0.27
CA ILE A 10 0.33 -6.10 0.75
C ILE A 10 -0.82 -5.53 -0.07
N LEU A 11 -0.78 -5.72 -1.40
CA LEU A 11 -1.90 -5.33 -2.27
C LEU A 11 -3.18 -6.08 -1.90
N LEU A 12 -3.11 -7.39 -1.68
CA LEU A 12 -4.26 -8.19 -1.26
C LEU A 12 -4.82 -7.70 0.09
N TRP A 13 -3.95 -7.41 1.05
CA TRP A 13 -4.38 -6.84 2.33
C TRP A 13 -5.02 -5.47 2.21
N TRP A 14 -4.54 -4.63 1.30
CA TRP A 14 -5.15 -3.33 1.01
C TRP A 14 -6.57 -3.49 0.46
N LEU A 15 -6.74 -4.36 -0.54
CA LEU A 15 -8.04 -4.61 -1.19
C LEU A 15 -9.07 -5.22 -0.22
N ASP A 16 -8.63 -6.10 0.68
CA ASP A 16 -9.46 -6.76 1.69
C ASP A 16 -9.68 -5.92 2.96
N ASN A 17 -9.13 -4.69 3.01
CA ASN A 17 -9.13 -3.84 4.20
C ASN A 17 -8.59 -4.58 5.46
N ASN A 18 -7.61 -5.45 5.26
CA ASN A 18 -7.12 -6.39 6.27
C ASN A 18 -6.50 -5.67 7.49
N LYS A 19 -6.80 -6.16 8.70
CA LYS A 19 -6.35 -5.54 9.96
C LYS A 19 -4.83 -5.59 10.16
N THR A 20 -4.13 -6.49 9.48
CA THR A 20 -2.68 -6.63 9.53
C THR A 20 -1.96 -5.48 8.83
N LEU A 21 -2.64 -4.78 7.92
CA LEU A 21 -2.08 -3.62 7.24
C LEU A 21 -2.08 -2.41 8.18
N SER A 22 -0.87 -1.93 8.52
CA SER A 22 -0.67 -0.83 9.45
C SER A 22 -1.30 0.48 8.97
N LYS A 23 -1.58 1.39 9.90
CA LYS A 23 -2.11 2.74 9.59
C LYS A 23 -1.16 3.56 8.71
N SER A 24 0.15 3.45 8.92
CA SER A 24 1.14 4.15 8.10
C SER A 24 1.18 3.61 6.67
N ALA A 25 1.13 2.28 6.49
CA ALA A 25 1.06 1.68 5.17
C ALA A 25 -0.20 2.14 4.42
N ARG A 26 -1.34 2.21 5.12
CA ARG A 26 -2.59 2.71 4.55
C ARG A 26 -2.47 4.17 4.08
N GLN A 27 -1.87 5.04 4.90
CA GLN A 27 -1.62 6.44 4.53
C GLN A 27 -0.70 6.57 3.32
N ILE A 28 0.34 5.73 3.23
CA ILE A 28 1.27 5.71 2.10
C ILE A 28 0.55 5.27 0.83
N ILE A 29 -0.20 4.16 0.88
CA ILE A 29 -0.90 3.59 -0.27
C ILE A 29 -2.05 4.49 -0.75
N SER A 30 -2.76 5.16 0.17
CA SER A 30 -3.87 6.06 -0.17
C SER A 30 -3.44 7.43 -0.70
N ASN A 31 -2.17 7.80 -0.54
CA ASN A 31 -1.68 9.10 -0.97
C ASN A 31 -1.42 9.10 -2.48
N SER A 32 -2.21 9.87 -3.23
CA SER A 32 -2.11 10.00 -4.69
C SER A 32 -0.81 10.65 -5.18
N GLU A 33 -0.04 11.32 -4.31
CA GLU A 33 1.29 11.84 -4.66
C GLU A 33 2.39 10.77 -4.66
N ASN A 34 2.08 9.57 -4.13
CA ASN A 34 2.98 8.43 -4.16
C ASN A 34 2.74 7.59 -5.40
N ALA A 35 3.84 7.16 -6.03
CA ALA A 35 3.78 6.14 -7.07
C ALA A 35 3.90 4.75 -6.43
N ILE A 36 2.91 3.90 -6.65
CA ILE A 36 2.84 2.55 -6.12
C ILE A 36 3.06 1.56 -7.26
N PHE A 37 4.08 0.73 -7.12
CA PHE A 37 4.37 -0.41 -7.99
C PHE A 37 4.04 -1.70 -7.26
N VAL A 38 3.74 -2.75 -8.01
CA VAL A 38 3.45 -4.08 -7.45
C VAL A 38 4.38 -5.07 -8.13
N ARG A 39 4.98 -5.96 -7.32
CA ARG A 39 5.73 -7.12 -7.80
C ARG A 39 4.92 -8.41 -7.72
#